data_AF-A0A845XEM6-F1
#
_entry.id   AF-A0A845XEM6-F1
#
_cell.length_a   1.000
_cell.length_b   1.000
_cell.length_c   1.000
_cell.angle_alpha   90.00
_cell.angle_beta   90.00
_cell.angle_gamma   90.00
#
_symmetry.space_group_name_H-M   'P 1'
#
loop_
_entity.id
_entity.type
_entity.pdbx_description
1 polymer ?
#
loop_
_entity_poly.entity_id
_entity_poly.type
_entity_poly.pdbx_seq_one_letter_code
_entity_poly.pdbx_strand_id
1 'polypeptide(L)' 'MPILKSSFFWFFCFTVIFLLSQDFWSWQQDISFSLLHLPPWVFYFIALQILLAVALLLFVVNFWETSSKEDR' A
#
# COMPACT_ATOMS: atom_id res chain seq x y z
N MET A 1 -10.77 -3.69 -15.93
CA MET A 1 -9.49 -4.31 -16.33
C MET A 1 -9.45 -5.74 -15.80
N PRO A 2 -9.27 -6.78 -16.65
CA PRO A 2 -9.33 -8.18 -16.22
C PRO A 2 -8.30 -8.53 -15.13
N ILE A 3 -7.17 -7.82 -15.09
CA ILE A 3 -6.12 -7.96 -14.07
C ILE A 3 -6.63 -7.72 -12.64
N LEU A 4 -7.57 -6.79 -12.44
CA LEU A 4 -8.12 -6.47 -11.10
C LEU A 4 -9.04 -7.57 -10.54
N LYS A 5 -9.40 -8.56 -11.35
CA LYS A 5 -10.15 -9.76 -10.92
C LYS A 5 -9.24 -10.91 -10.51
N SER A 6 -7.92 -10.78 -10.66
CA SER A 6 -6.98 -11.85 -10.31
C SER A 6 -6.57 -11.78 -8.85
N SER A 7 -6.79 -12.87 -8.10
CA SER A 7 -6.32 -12.99 -6.72
C SER A 7 -4.79 -12.87 -6.61
N PHE A 8 -4.07 -13.37 -7.63
CA PHE A 8 -2.62 -13.31 -7.67
C PHE A 8 -2.10 -11.88 -7.80
N PHE A 9 -2.81 -11.03 -8.57
CA PHE A 9 -2.47 -9.61 -8.68
C PHE A 9 -2.55 -8.91 -7.33
N TRP A 10 -3.64 -9.12 -6.57
CA TRP A 10 -3.81 -8.51 -5.26
C TRP A 10 -2.83 -9.03 -4.23
N PHE A 11 -2.58 -10.35 -4.22
CA PHE A 11 -1.56 -10.96 -3.36
C PHE A 11 -0.17 -10.34 -3.62
N PHE A 12 0.24 -10.24 -4.89
CA PHE A 12 1.49 -9.61 -5.27
C PHE A 12 1.53 -8.14 -4.86
N CYS A 13 0.47 -7.38 -5.13
CA CYS A 13 0.37 -5.97 -4.79
C CYS A 13 0.54 -5.73 -3.28
N PHE A 14 -0.21 -6.44 -2.43
CA PHE A 14 -0.08 -6.32 -0.98
C PHE A 14 1.29 -6.79 -0.46
N THR A 15 1.86 -7.83 -1.06
CA THR A 15 3.21 -8.30 -0.70
C THR A 15 4.27 -7.23 -0.99
N VAL A 16 4.21 -6.57 -2.14
CA VAL A 16 5.14 -5.48 -2.48
C VAL A 16 4.99 -4.32 -1.49
N ILE A 17 3.76 -3.89 -1.19
CA ILE A 17 3.51 -2.83 -0.20
C ILE A 17 4.05 -3.21 1.17
N PHE A 18 3.84 -4.46 1.59
CA PHE A 18 4.36 -4.98 2.84
C PHE A 18 5.89 -4.94 2.89
N LEU A 19 6.58 -5.45 1.85
CA LEU A 19 8.05 -5.43 1.81
C LEU A 19 8.60 -4.00 1.81
N LEU A 20 7.98 -3.07 1.06
CA LEU A 20 8.35 -1.66 1.08
C LEU A 20 8.18 -1.03 2.47
N SER A 21 7.19 -1.47 3.24
CA SER A 21 7.01 -0.99 4.62
C SER A 21 8.06 -1.51 5.60
N GLN A 22 8.72 -2.63 5.31
CA GLN A 22 9.78 -3.18 6.15
C GLN A 22 11.11 -2.43 6.00
N ASP A 23 11.38 -1.88 4.81
CA ASP A 23 12.70 -1.36 4.45
C ASP A 23 13.07 -0.04 5.15
N PHE A 24 12.10 0.65 5.77
CA PHE A 24 12.27 2.05 6.22
C PHE A 24 12.36 2.26 7.74
N TRP A 25 12.92 1.29 8.45
CA TRP A 25 13.32 1.46 9.86
C TRP A 25 14.80 1.87 9.96
N SER A 26 15.17 2.96 9.27
CA SER A 26 16.50 3.58 9.32
C SER A 26 16.68 4.39 10.63
N TRP A 27 16.59 3.72 11.77
CA TRP A 27 16.70 4.31 13.12
C TRP A 27 18.00 5.10 13.40
N GLN A 28 18.97 5.05 12.49
CA GLN A 28 20.30 5.66 12.59
C GLN A 28 20.58 6.77 11.56
N GLN A 29 19.58 7.33 10.88
CA GLN A 29 19.84 8.51 10.04
C GLN A 29 20.02 9.76 10.90
N ASP A 30 21.12 10.50 10.63
CA ASP A 30 21.27 11.86 11.08
C ASP A 30 20.03 12.65 10.65
N ILE A 31 19.32 13.23 11.62
CA ILE A 31 18.01 13.84 11.41
C ILE A 31 18.18 15.10 10.55
N SER A 32 18.24 14.90 9.24
CA SER A 32 18.10 15.95 8.25
C SER A 32 16.62 16.34 8.26
N PHE A 33 16.31 17.41 8.98
CA PHE A 33 14.99 17.99 9.01
C PHE A 33 14.65 18.52 7.60
N SER A 34 13.91 17.72 6.84
CA SER A 34 13.23 18.15 5.63
C SER A 34 11.92 18.87 6.00
N LEU A 35 11.08 19.18 5.00
CA LEU A 35 9.80 19.88 5.10
C LEU A 35 9.07 19.61 6.44
N LEU A 36 8.55 20.64 7.12
CA LEU A 36 7.86 20.53 8.42
C LEU A 36 8.68 20.01 9.61
N HIS A 37 10.02 19.98 9.53
CA HIS A 37 10.88 19.44 10.59
C HIS A 37 10.59 17.97 10.93
N LEU A 38 10.13 17.20 9.94
CA LEU A 38 9.93 15.77 10.08
C LEU A 38 11.07 15.00 9.39
N PRO A 39 11.50 13.87 9.97
CA PRO A 39 12.41 12.97 9.28
C PRO A 39 11.84 12.51 7.92
N PRO A 40 12.66 12.39 6.87
CA PRO A 40 12.21 11.99 5.54
C PRO A 40 11.44 10.66 5.50
N TRP A 41 11.77 9.72 6.39
CA TRP A 41 11.09 8.42 6.51
C TRP A 41 9.61 8.55 6.91
N VAL A 42 9.22 9.62 7.61
CA VAL A 42 7.82 9.88 7.99
C VAL A 42 6.97 10.14 6.74
N PHE A 43 7.49 10.91 5.78
CA PHE A 43 6.79 11.17 4.52
C PHE A 43 6.66 9.91 3.68
N TYR A 44 7.72 9.09 3.65
CA TYR A 44 7.68 7.77 3.00
C TYR A 44 6.61 6.87 3.63
N PHE A 45 6.54 6.82 4.96
CA PHE A 45 5.52 6.06 5.69
C PHE A 45 4.11 6.56 5.36
N ILE A 46 3.86 7.87 5.41
CA ILE A 46 2.56 8.46 5.07
C ILE A 46 2.17 8.10 3.63
N ALA A 47 3.10 8.20 2.68
CA ALA A 47 2.85 7.83 1.29
C ALA A 47 2.47 6.36 1.14
N LEU A 48 3.16 5.44 1.85
CA LEU A 48 2.81 4.03 1.88
C LEU A 48 1.42 3.77 2.48
N GLN A 49 1.03 4.49 3.54
CA GLN A 49 -0.31 4.36 4.14
C GLN A 49 -1.40 4.80 3.16
N ILE A 50 -1.20 5.91 2.46
CA ILE A 50 -2.12 6.38 1.42
C ILE A 50 -2.23 5.33 0.31
N LEU A 51 -1.10 4.82 -0.17
CA LEU A 51 -1.06 3.79 -1.20
C LEU A 51 -1.78 2.51 -0.77
N LEU A 52 -1.59 2.06 0.48
CA LEU A 52 -2.30 0.92 1.05
C LEU A 52 -3.82 1.16 1.12
N ALA A 53 -4.24 2.33 1.59
CA ALA A 53 -5.66 2.69 1.68
C ALA A 53 -6.33 2.69 0.29
N VAL A 54 -5.65 3.26 -0.72
CA VAL A 54 -6.12 3.24 -2.10
C VAL A 54 -6.19 1.80 -2.64
N ALA A 55 -5.18 0.97 -2.39
CA ALA A 55 -5.18 -0.43 -2.80
C ALA A 55 -6.34 -1.22 -2.17
N LEU A 56 -6.63 -1.00 -0.89
CA LEU A 56 -7.77 -1.61 -0.20
C LEU A 56 -9.11 -1.16 -0.79
N LEU A 57 -9.29 0.14 -1.04
CA LEU A 57 -10.51 0.65 -1.66
C LEU A 57 -10.74 0.03 -3.04
N LEU A 58 -9.69 -0.03 -3.86
CA LEU A 58 -9.78 -0.65 -5.19
C LEU A 58 -10.04 -2.16 -5.11
N PHE A 59 -9.46 -2.86 -4.13
CA PHE A 59 -9.72 -4.28 -3.88
C PHE A 59 -11.20 -4.53 -3.54
N VAL A 60 -11.76 -3.74 -2.62
CA VAL A 60 -13.17 -3.88 -2.21
C VAL A 60 -14.10 -3.64 -3.41
N VAL A 61 -13.89 -2.55 -4.15
CA VAL A 61 -14.78 -2.15 -5.25
C VAL A 61 -14.65 -3.08 -6.46
N ASN A 62 -13.44 -3.53 -6.81
CA ASN A 62 -13.23 -4.24 -8.08
C ASN A 62 -13.19 -5.76 -7.93
N PHE A 63 -12.65 -6.27 -6.84
CA PHE A 63 -12.45 -7.71 -6.65
C PHE A 63 -13.52 -8.29 -5.73
N TRP A 64 -13.72 -7.69 -4.56
CA TRP A 64 -14.66 -8.22 -3.55
C TRP A 64 -16.12 -8.14 -3.99
N GLU A 65 -16.58 -6.97 -4.47
CA GLU A 65 -17.96 -6.84 -4.99
C GLU A 65 -18.24 -7.72 -6.22
N THR A 66 -17.23 -7.93 -7.09
CA THR A 66 -17.37 -8.80 -8.26
C THR A 66 -17.57 -10.25 -7.84
N SER A 67 -16.74 -10.76 -6.91
CA SER A 67 -16.87 -12.13 -6.39
C SER A 67 -18.24 -12.35 -5.75
N SER A 68 -18.72 -11.39 -4.95
CA SER A 68 -20.02 -11.50 -4.27
C SER A 68 -21.24 -11.55 -5.21
N LYS A 69 -21.11 -11.07 -6.46
CA LYS A 69 -22.19 -11.10 -7.46
C LYS A 69 -22.20 -12.36 -8.30
N GLU A 70 -21.07 -13.08 -8.37
CA GLU A 70 -20.94 -14.32 -9.14
C GLU A 70 -21.40 -15.54 -8.33
N ASP A 71 -21.38 -15.45 -6.99
CA ASP A 71 -21.90 -16.47 -6.06
C ASP A 71 -23.42 -16.36 -5.78
N ARG A 72 -24.14 -15.42 -6.40
CA ARG A 72 -25.61 -15.26 -6.28
C ARG A 72 -26.32 -15.63 -7.57
#